data_AF-I3VNF7-F1
#
_entry.id   AF-I3VNF7-F1
#
_cell.length_a   1.000
_cell.length_b   1.000
_cell.length_c   1.000
_cell.angle_alpha   90.00
_cell.angle_beta   90.00
_cell.angle_gamma   90.00
#
_symmetry.space_group_name_H-M   'P 1'
#
loop_
_entity.id
_entity.type
_entity.pdbx_description
1 polymer ?
#
loop_
_entity_poly.entity_id
_entity_poly.type
_entity_poly.pdbx_seq_one_letter_code
_entity_poly.pdbx_strand_id
1 'polypeptide(L)'
;YVARSQVAAALAEITPGRTQAEIRMADGQASNTPNAIGLRTPTARCSLVTVDITTTGGTIVCTMVGNGQVNNQTITLTRIADNNAGQGGVNTGGNWTCTTTAPAALTPAGCT
;
A
#
# COMPACT_ATOMS: atom_id res chain seq x y z
N TYR A 1 -17.60 9.31 -11.18
CA TYR A 1 -16.69 8.52 -12.03
C TYR A 1 -15.24 9.02 -11.93
N VAL A 2 -14.95 10.29 -12.26
CA VAL A 2 -13.57 10.85 -12.23
C VAL A 2 -12.87 10.71 -10.87
N ALA A 3 -13.55 11.00 -9.76
CA ALA A 3 -12.94 10.87 -8.43
C ALA A 3 -12.56 9.41 -8.11
N ARG A 4 -13.42 8.45 -8.47
CA ARG A 4 -13.16 7.01 -8.27
C ARG A 4 -11.98 6.53 -9.11
N SER A 5 -11.83 7.03 -10.34
CA SER A 5 -10.66 6.69 -11.18
C SER A 5 -9.37 7.31 -10.66
N GLN A 6 -9.42 8.49 -10.01
CA GLN A 6 -8.25 9.07 -9.34
C GLN A 6 -7.77 8.20 -8.18
N VAL A 7 -8.68 7.70 -7.33
CA VAL A 7 -8.32 6.78 -6.22
C VAL A 7 -7.75 5.46 -6.76
N ALA A 8 -8.37 4.89 -7.79
CA ALA A 8 -7.88 3.67 -8.42
C ALA A 8 -6.49 3.86 -9.08
N ALA A 9 -6.24 5.03 -9.67
CA ALA A 9 -4.93 5.36 -10.23
C ALA A 9 -3.86 5.52 -9.14
N ALA A 10 -4.18 6.14 -8.01
CA ALA A 10 -3.29 6.20 -6.86
C ALA A 10 -2.92 4.80 -6.33
N LEU A 11 -3.90 3.88 -6.24
CA LEU A 11 -3.65 2.48 -5.91
C LEU A 11 -2.66 1.83 -6.88
N ALA A 12 -2.89 2.02 -8.18
CA ALA A 12 -2.06 1.43 -9.23
C ALA A 12 -0.61 1.91 -9.18
N GLU A 13 -0.38 3.17 -8.78
CA GLU A 13 0.97 3.74 -8.67
C GLU A 13 1.81 3.11 -7.54
N ILE A 14 1.19 2.69 -6.43
CA ILE A 14 1.90 2.06 -5.30
C ILE A 14 1.88 0.52 -5.34
N THR A 15 0.94 -0.07 -6.08
CA THR A 15 0.76 -1.53 -6.21
C THR A 15 2.04 -2.32 -6.57
N PRO A 16 2.90 -1.89 -7.52
CA PRO A 16 4.12 -2.64 -7.85
C PRO A 16 5.13 -2.70 -6.70
N GLY A 17 5.06 -1.78 -5.73
CA GLY A 17 5.92 -1.77 -4.55
C GLY A 17 5.77 -3.01 -3.67
N ARG A 18 4.61 -3.70 -3.72
CA ARG A 18 4.37 -4.93 -2.95
C ARG A 18 5.38 -6.03 -3.29
N THR A 19 5.60 -6.30 -4.58
CA THR A 19 6.52 -7.35 -5.00
C THR A 19 7.96 -7.06 -4.55
N GLN A 20 8.41 -5.82 -4.65
CA GLN A 20 9.75 -5.44 -4.17
C GLN A 20 9.85 -5.45 -2.64
N ALA A 21 8.77 -5.12 -1.93
CA ALA A 21 8.71 -5.27 -0.48
C ALA A 21 8.82 -6.76 -0.05
N GLU A 22 8.14 -7.68 -0.75
CA GLU A 22 8.25 -9.12 -0.50
C GLU A 22 9.67 -9.66 -0.73
N ILE A 23 10.34 -9.24 -1.81
CA ILE A 23 11.74 -9.62 -2.08
C ILE A 23 12.63 -9.16 -0.92
N ARG A 24 12.46 -7.91 -0.47
CA ARG A 24 13.20 -7.37 0.66
C ARG A 24 12.95 -8.10 1.97
N MET A 25 11.69 -8.43 2.27
CA MET A 25 11.33 -9.23 3.46
C MET A 25 12.04 -10.59 3.42
N ALA A 26 12.01 -11.27 2.27
CA ALA A 26 12.67 -12.56 2.07
C ALA A 26 14.20 -12.47 2.23
N ASP A 27 14.81 -11.36 1.80
CA ASP A 27 16.24 -11.08 1.97
C ASP A 27 16.59 -10.56 3.39
N GLY A 28 15.61 -10.43 4.29
CA GLY A 28 15.81 -9.91 5.64
C GLY A 28 16.15 -8.41 5.69
N GLN A 29 15.75 -7.65 4.68
CA GLN A 29 16.08 -6.24 4.51
C GLN A 29 14.89 -5.32 4.82
N ALA A 30 14.94 -4.62 5.95
CA ALA A 30 14.00 -3.54 6.24
C ALA A 30 14.30 -2.27 5.40
N SER A 31 13.29 -1.45 5.16
CA SER A 31 13.46 -0.14 4.51
C SER A 31 12.29 0.80 4.77
N ASN A 32 12.59 2.09 4.91
CA ASN A 32 11.60 3.16 5.06
C ASN A 32 11.59 4.15 3.86
N THR A 33 12.20 3.78 2.74
CA THR A 33 12.29 4.67 1.56
C THR A 33 11.51 4.10 0.37
N PRO A 34 10.73 4.93 -0.37
CA PRO A 34 10.03 4.49 -1.58
C PRO A 34 10.96 3.89 -2.64
N ASN A 35 12.13 4.49 -2.85
CA ASN A 35 13.11 4.04 -3.85
C ASN A 35 13.60 2.62 -3.58
N ALA A 36 13.67 2.20 -2.32
CA ALA A 36 14.08 0.84 -1.97
C ALA A 36 13.15 -0.21 -2.57
N ILE A 37 11.86 0.09 -2.71
CA ILE A 37 10.86 -0.81 -3.30
C ILE A 37 10.46 -0.40 -4.73
N GLY A 38 11.33 0.34 -5.43
CA GLY A 38 11.12 0.75 -6.82
C GLY A 38 10.02 1.80 -7.02
N LEU A 39 9.56 2.44 -5.95
CA LEU A 39 8.61 3.55 -6.01
C LEU A 39 9.35 4.90 -5.97
N ARG A 40 8.64 5.95 -6.37
CA ARG A 40 9.09 7.34 -6.27
C ARG A 40 8.13 8.15 -5.42
N THR A 41 8.61 9.27 -4.88
CA THR A 41 7.77 10.29 -4.27
C THR A 41 8.27 11.67 -4.71
N PRO A 42 7.43 12.57 -5.25
CA PRO A 42 6.01 12.37 -5.58
C PRO A 42 5.79 11.56 -6.87
N THR A 43 4.54 11.17 -7.12
CA THR A 43 4.03 10.62 -8.39
C THR A 43 2.93 11.52 -8.96
N ALA A 44 2.25 11.10 -10.04
CA ALA A 44 1.15 11.89 -10.61
C ALA A 44 -0.11 11.86 -9.74
N ARG A 45 -0.35 10.80 -8.97
CA ARG A 45 -1.51 10.65 -8.08
C ARG A 45 -1.15 10.58 -6.60
N CYS A 46 0.11 10.61 -6.22
CA CYS A 46 0.56 10.69 -4.83
C CYS A 46 1.47 11.91 -4.63
N SER A 47 1.06 12.85 -3.79
CA SER A 47 1.91 13.98 -3.39
C SER A 47 3.03 13.52 -2.46
N LEU A 48 2.77 12.44 -1.73
CA LEU A 48 3.72 11.78 -0.86
C LEU A 48 3.48 10.27 -0.91
N VAL A 49 4.56 9.51 -1.05
CA VAL A 49 4.57 8.06 -0.79
C VAL A 49 5.45 7.82 0.42
N THR A 50 4.89 7.24 1.48
CA THR A 50 5.66 6.77 2.63
C THR A 50 5.71 5.25 2.64
N VAL A 51 6.82 4.71 3.13
CA VAL A 51 7.09 3.28 3.15
C VAL A 51 7.67 2.94 4.51
N ASP A 52 7.23 1.82 5.07
CA ASP A 52 7.81 1.22 6.27
C ASP A 52 7.75 -0.30 6.13
N ILE A 53 8.82 -0.88 5.60
CA ILE A 53 8.99 -2.33 5.40
C ILE A 53 9.88 -2.87 6.51
N THR A 54 9.37 -3.87 7.22
CA THR A 54 10.13 -4.69 8.17
C THR A 54 10.47 -6.02 7.51
N THR A 55 11.11 -6.94 8.25
CA THR A 55 11.46 -8.27 7.73
C THR A 55 10.26 -9.22 7.63
N THR A 56 9.13 -8.90 8.27
CA THR A 56 7.95 -9.79 8.32
C THR A 56 6.67 -9.14 7.82
N GLY A 57 6.64 -7.81 7.66
CA GLY A 57 5.47 -7.06 7.25
C GLY A 57 5.81 -5.62 6.88
N GLY A 58 4.79 -4.77 6.71
CA GLY A 58 5.05 -3.37 6.41
C GLY A 58 3.88 -2.59 5.85
N THR A 59 4.13 -1.33 5.50
CA THR A 59 3.13 -0.41 4.96
C THR A 59 3.69 0.39 3.78
N ILE A 60 2.81 0.68 2.82
CA ILE A 60 3.04 1.62 1.72
C ILE A 60 1.83 2.56 1.69
N VAL A 61 2.03 3.85 1.93
CA VAL A 61 0.95 4.83 1.98
C VAL A 61 1.14 5.83 0.86
N CYS A 62 0.08 6.12 0.12
CA CYS A 62 -0.01 7.23 -0.82
C CYS A 62 -0.94 8.30 -0.28
N THR A 63 -0.45 9.51 -0.09
CA THR A 63 -1.28 10.71 0.09
C THR A 63 -1.69 11.22 -1.29
N MET A 64 -2.98 11.16 -1.59
CA MET A 64 -3.49 11.28 -2.95
C MET A 64 -3.58 12.72 -3.46
N VAL A 65 -3.30 12.88 -4.76
CA VAL A 65 -3.53 14.10 -5.54
C VAL A 65 -4.74 13.87 -6.44
N GLY A 66 -5.76 14.71 -6.28
CA GLY A 66 -7.01 14.59 -7.03
C GLY A 66 -7.88 15.82 -6.92
N ASN A 67 -9.16 15.66 -7.20
CA ASN A 67 -10.15 16.72 -6.99
C ASN A 67 -10.43 16.93 -5.48
N GLY A 68 -11.33 17.85 -5.14
CA GLY A 68 -11.65 18.16 -3.73
C GLY A 68 -12.15 16.98 -2.87
N GLN A 69 -12.61 15.88 -3.47
CA GLN A 69 -13.04 14.69 -2.72
C GLN A 69 -11.91 13.67 -2.48
N VAL A 70 -10.81 13.78 -3.23
CA VAL A 70 -9.69 12.81 -3.25
C VAL A 70 -8.41 13.44 -2.72
N ASN A 71 -8.22 14.75 -2.91
CA ASN A 71 -7.00 15.44 -2.54
C ASN A 71 -6.72 15.29 -1.04
N ASN A 72 -5.49 14.95 -0.68
CA ASN A 72 -5.00 14.68 0.68
C ASN A 72 -5.59 13.45 1.37
N GLN A 73 -6.53 12.73 0.75
CA GLN A 73 -6.96 11.43 1.25
C GLN A 73 -5.85 10.41 1.06
N THR A 74 -5.86 9.32 1.82
CA THR A 74 -4.83 8.29 1.72
C THR A 74 -5.37 6.99 1.14
N ILE A 75 -4.47 6.26 0.48
CA ILE A 75 -4.65 4.84 0.21
C ILE A 75 -3.41 4.11 0.72
N THR A 76 -3.65 3.05 1.49
CA THR A 76 -2.62 2.33 2.24
C THR A 76 -2.65 0.87 1.86
N LEU A 77 -1.50 0.34 1.48
CA LEU A 77 -1.26 -1.10 1.37
C LEU A 77 -0.52 -1.56 2.63
N THR A 78 -1.10 -2.51 3.35
CA THR A 78 -0.52 -3.08 4.57
C THR A 78 -0.22 -4.55 4.36
N ARG A 79 1.01 -4.96 4.62
CA ARG A 79 1.43 -6.35 4.64
C ARG A 79 1.36 -6.83 6.08
N ILE A 80 0.38 -7.68 6.39
CA ILE A 80 0.18 -8.27 7.72
C ILE A 80 1.40 -9.10 8.04
N ALA A 81 2.00 -8.95 9.24
CA ALA A 81 3.20 -9.69 9.59
C ALA A 81 2.99 -11.21 9.41
N ASP A 82 4.00 -11.93 8.93
CA ASP A 82 3.99 -13.39 8.97
C ASP A 82 3.69 -13.86 10.39
N ASN A 83 2.77 -14.81 10.52
CA ASN A 83 2.48 -15.46 11.79
C ASN A 83 3.05 -16.90 11.75
N ASN A 84 3.63 -17.35 12.87
CA ASN A 84 4.09 -18.74 13.00
C ASN A 84 2.90 -19.68 13.22
N ALA A 85 1.96 -19.70 12.28
CA ALA A 85 0.92 -20.72 12.25
C ALA A 85 1.59 -22.06 11.88
N GLY A 86 1.88 -22.88 12.88
CA GLY A 86 2.31 -24.28 12.67
C GLY A 86 1.25 -25.09 11.93
N GLN A 87 1.52 -26.38 11.66
CA GLN A 87 0.52 -27.27 11.05
C GLN A 87 -0.77 -27.31 11.89
N GLY A 88 -1.89 -26.83 11.32
CA GLY A 88 -3.19 -26.73 11.99
C GLY A 88 -3.52 -25.37 12.61
N GLY A 89 -2.61 -24.39 12.55
CA GLY A 89 -2.88 -23.00 12.92
C GLY A 89 -3.58 -22.21 11.81
N VAL A 90 -4.32 -21.16 12.17
CA VAL A 90 -4.90 -20.23 11.18
C VAL A 90 -3.80 -19.30 10.69
N ASN A 91 -3.37 -19.47 9.44
CA ASN A 91 -2.46 -18.54 8.79
C ASN A 91 -3.24 -17.29 8.35
N THR A 92 -3.03 -16.18 9.05
CA THR A 92 -3.59 -14.85 8.73
C THR A 92 -2.49 -13.83 8.44
N GLY A 93 -1.23 -14.24 8.56
CA GLY A 93 -0.08 -13.50 8.02
C GLY A 93 0.02 -13.73 6.52
N GLY A 94 1.06 -13.21 5.87
CA GLY A 94 1.26 -13.36 4.43
C GLY A 94 0.54 -12.30 3.58
N ASN A 95 -0.55 -11.74 4.08
CA ASN A 95 -1.52 -11.08 3.22
C ASN A 95 -1.32 -9.56 3.14
N TRP A 96 -1.57 -9.02 1.94
CA TRP A 96 -1.71 -7.59 1.71
C TRP A 96 -3.16 -7.17 1.83
N THR A 97 -3.42 -6.15 2.65
CA THR A 97 -4.71 -5.47 2.74
C THR A 97 -4.60 -4.07 2.17
N CYS A 98 -5.72 -3.52 1.71
CA CYS A 98 -5.79 -2.15 1.23
C CYS A 98 -6.86 -1.39 2.01
N THR A 99 -6.51 -0.20 2.52
CA THR A 99 -7.45 0.71 3.16
C THR A 99 -7.39 2.10 2.54
N THR A 100 -8.46 2.88 2.63
CA THR A 100 -8.47 4.27 2.16
C THR A 100 -9.31 5.18 3.06
N THR A 101 -8.92 6.45 3.16
CA THR A 101 -9.74 7.48 3.80
C THR A 101 -10.71 8.16 2.83
N ALA A 102 -10.64 7.85 1.53
CA ALA A 102 -11.57 8.36 0.54
C ALA A 102 -13.02 7.98 0.92
N PRO A 103 -14.02 8.82 0.58
CA PRO A 103 -15.42 8.49 0.82
C PRO A 103 -15.78 7.10 0.27
N ALA A 104 -16.61 6.34 0.98
CA ALA A 104 -16.96 4.96 0.62
C ALA A 104 -17.48 4.80 -0.83
N ALA A 105 -18.16 5.82 -1.37
CA ALA A 105 -18.63 5.84 -2.76
C ALA A 105 -17.48 5.87 -3.80
N LEU A 106 -16.26 6.20 -3.38
CA LEU A 106 -15.05 6.31 -4.19
C LEU A 106 -14.04 5.18 -3.92
N THR A 107 -14.29 4.31 -2.94
CA THR A 107 -13.40 3.20 -2.60
C THR A 107 -13.25 2.25 -3.79
N PRO A 108 -12.01 1.95 -4.22
CA PRO A 108 -11.76 1.00 -5.30
C PRO A 108 -12.03 -0.43 -4.83
N ALA A 109 -12.28 -1.33 -5.79
CA ALA A 109 -12.48 -2.74 -5.47
C ALA A 109 -11.21 -3.33 -4.80
N GLY A 110 -11.39 -4.12 -3.75
CA GLY A 110 -10.29 -4.72 -2.99
C GLY A 110 -9.68 -3.85 -1.91
N CYS A 111 -10.20 -2.62 -1.72
CA CYS A 111 -9.89 -1.78 -0.56
C CYS A 111 -11.12 -1.61 0.32
N THR A 112 -10.88 -1.31 1.60
CA THR A 112 -11.92 -0.96 2.59
C THR A 112 -11.77 0.47 3.07
#